data_AF-A0A9D4J6P6-F1
#
_entry.id   AF-A0A9D4J6P6-F1
#
_cell.length_a   1.000
_cell.length_b   1.000
_cell.length_c   1.000
_cell.angle_alpha   90.00
_cell.angle_beta   90.00
_cell.angle_gamma   90.00
#
_symmetry.space_group_name_H-M   'P 1'
#
loop_
_entity.id
_entity.type
_entity.pdbx_description
1 polymer ?
#
loop_
_entity_poly.entity_id
_entity_poly.type
_entity_poly.pdbx_seq_one_letter_code
_entity_poly.pdbx_strand_id
1 'polypeptide(L)'
;MNSIRITGLSNDTDQQTSMSVADETVLMLNQKLGTHIETRDIDVAHRLGKYAQHKCRPVIVKFVRRQTKIEIMKRAKLLKGTVIFINEDLTNINAEVLASLRLKEPELVEKAWSPDGKLFVRYRGQERNEQVTFDKYKLWMAKSWPTKTYATNKTTFARKVSNGSASNRQT
;
A
#
# COMPACT_ATOMS: atom_id res chain seq x y z
N MET A 1 -8.61 -0.05 -14.83
CA MET A 1 -8.98 -0.07 -13.40
C MET A 1 -9.12 1.34 -12.88
N ASN A 2 -10.23 1.63 -12.21
CA ASN A 2 -10.59 2.90 -11.57
C ASN A 2 -10.75 2.74 -10.05
N SER A 3 -10.18 1.69 -9.48
CA SER A 3 -10.30 1.35 -8.07
C SER A 3 -8.96 1.46 -7.35
N ILE A 4 -9.03 1.83 -6.08
CA ILE A 4 -7.90 1.81 -5.14
C ILE A 4 -8.22 0.90 -3.97
N ARG A 5 -7.17 0.46 -3.30
CA ARG A 5 -7.24 -0.21 -2.00
C ARG A 5 -6.56 0.65 -0.95
N ILE A 6 -7.29 0.92 0.12
CA ILE A 6 -6.84 1.70 1.27
C ILE A 6 -6.66 0.74 2.44
N THR A 7 -5.52 0.78 3.10
CA THR A 7 -5.27 0.05 4.35
C THR A 7 -4.94 1.02 5.47
N GLY A 8 -5.35 0.72 6.71
CA GLY A 8 -5.10 1.57 7.87
C GLY A 8 -6.13 2.68 8.09
N LEU A 9 -7.26 2.66 7.36
CA LEU A 9 -8.38 3.57 7.62
C LEU A 9 -9.09 3.16 8.92
N SER A 10 -9.14 4.05 9.92
CA SER A 10 -9.70 3.81 11.25
C SER A 10 -11.21 3.48 11.24
N ASN A 11 -11.83 3.35 12.43
CA ASN A 11 -13.29 3.20 12.59
C ASN A 11 -13.94 2.00 11.85
N ASP A 12 -13.21 0.90 11.72
CA ASP A 12 -13.78 -0.34 11.17
C ASP A 12 -14.79 -0.93 12.17
N THR A 13 -16.02 -1.12 11.72
CA THR A 13 -17.11 -1.75 12.47
C THR A 13 -17.85 -2.76 11.60
N ASP A 14 -18.56 -3.69 12.23
CA ASP A 14 -19.41 -4.69 11.55
C ASP A 14 -20.64 -4.08 10.87
N GLN A 15 -21.04 -2.86 11.25
CA GLN A 15 -22.26 -2.18 10.79
C GLN A 15 -22.01 -1.13 9.69
N GLN A 16 -20.80 -1.02 9.17
CA GLN A 16 -20.49 -0.02 8.13
C GLN A 16 -21.24 -0.30 6.82
N THR A 17 -21.88 0.74 6.28
CA THR A 17 -22.55 0.72 4.97
C THR A 17 -21.62 1.24 3.87
N SER A 18 -21.99 1.05 2.60
CA SER A 18 -21.24 1.63 1.49
C SER A 18 -21.12 3.16 1.61
N MET A 19 -22.19 3.81 2.02
CA MET A 19 -22.26 5.27 2.11
C MET A 19 -21.33 5.77 3.22
N SER A 20 -21.40 5.18 4.42
CA SER A 20 -20.54 5.59 5.53
C SER A 20 -19.05 5.39 5.22
N VAL A 21 -18.69 4.32 4.48
CA VAL A 21 -17.31 4.08 4.07
C VAL A 21 -16.87 5.08 2.99
N ALA A 22 -17.77 5.46 2.08
CA ALA A 22 -17.50 6.49 1.09
C ALA A 22 -17.25 7.86 1.76
N ASP A 23 -18.10 8.25 2.71
CA ASP A 23 -17.94 9.51 3.46
C ASP A 23 -16.64 9.54 4.26
N GLU A 24 -16.30 8.45 4.96
CA GLU A 24 -15.02 8.31 5.68
C GLU A 24 -13.83 8.41 4.72
N THR A 25 -13.94 7.80 3.54
CA THR A 25 -12.92 7.85 2.51
C THR A 25 -12.73 9.28 2.01
N VAL A 26 -13.81 9.98 1.68
CA VAL A 26 -13.79 11.37 1.20
C VAL A 26 -13.12 12.28 2.23
N LEU A 27 -13.54 12.17 3.50
CA LEU A 27 -12.96 12.93 4.59
C LEU A 27 -11.45 12.71 4.69
N MET A 28 -11.01 11.44 4.69
CA MET A 28 -9.59 11.09 4.77
C MET A 28 -8.80 11.61 3.57
N LEU A 29 -9.31 11.41 2.35
CA LEU A 29 -8.62 11.85 1.13
C LEU A 29 -8.45 13.38 1.13
N ASN A 30 -9.51 14.13 1.43
CA ASN A 30 -9.45 15.59 1.41
C ASN A 30 -8.54 16.13 2.51
N GLN A 31 -8.60 15.58 3.73
CA GLN A 31 -7.75 16.00 4.84
C GLN A 31 -6.27 15.65 4.66
N LYS A 32 -5.96 14.44 4.15
CA LYS A 32 -4.58 13.95 4.09
C LYS A 32 -3.89 14.27 2.77
N LEU A 33 -4.64 14.40 1.68
CA LEU A 33 -4.10 14.61 0.34
C LEU A 33 -4.39 16.01 -0.23
N GLY A 34 -5.22 16.83 0.42
CA GLY A 34 -5.62 18.14 -0.10
C GLY A 34 -6.39 18.04 -1.41
N THR A 35 -7.19 16.99 -1.58
CA THR A 35 -8.07 16.81 -2.73
C THR A 35 -9.42 17.48 -2.52
N HIS A 36 -10.20 17.60 -3.59
CA HIS A 36 -11.60 18.05 -3.55
C HIS A 36 -12.50 16.95 -4.11
N ILE A 37 -12.53 15.81 -3.43
CA ILE A 37 -13.39 14.67 -3.79
C ILE A 37 -14.69 14.79 -3.03
N GLU A 38 -15.79 14.42 -3.66
CA GLU A 38 -17.11 14.29 -3.03
C GLU A 38 -17.61 12.85 -3.12
N THR A 39 -18.62 12.49 -2.32
CA THR A 39 -19.19 11.13 -2.32
C THR A 39 -19.71 10.73 -3.70
N ARG A 40 -20.18 11.70 -4.52
CA ARG A 40 -20.61 11.47 -5.92
C ARG A 40 -19.48 11.06 -6.88
N ASP A 41 -18.22 11.28 -6.52
CA ASP A 41 -17.07 10.83 -7.31
C ASP A 41 -16.74 9.35 -7.04
N ILE A 42 -17.34 8.77 -6.00
CA ILE A 42 -17.22 7.37 -5.62
C ILE A 42 -18.44 6.61 -6.18
N ASP A 43 -18.16 5.59 -6.97
CA ASP A 43 -19.17 4.64 -7.46
C ASP A 43 -19.51 3.65 -6.34
N VAL A 44 -18.49 3.07 -5.71
CA VAL A 44 -18.64 2.05 -4.65
C VAL A 44 -17.49 2.16 -3.65
N ALA A 45 -17.78 1.98 -2.35
CA ALA A 45 -16.77 1.88 -1.31
C ALA A 45 -17.17 0.86 -0.24
N HIS A 46 -16.32 -0.14 0.03
CA HIS A 46 -16.60 -1.17 1.03
C HIS A 46 -15.36 -1.68 1.73
N ARG A 47 -15.52 -2.11 2.99
CA ARG A 47 -14.51 -2.89 3.72
C ARG A 47 -14.42 -4.31 3.13
N LEU A 48 -13.22 -4.85 3.06
CA LEU A 48 -12.94 -6.17 2.51
C LEU A 48 -12.74 -7.22 3.61
N GLY A 49 -13.47 -8.33 3.49
CA GLY A 49 -13.38 -9.47 4.39
C GLY A 49 -14.26 -9.37 5.64
N LYS A 50 -14.18 -10.40 6.48
CA LYS A 50 -14.93 -10.50 7.73
C LYS A 50 -14.37 -9.53 8.78
N TYR A 51 -15.26 -8.87 9.50
CA TYR A 51 -14.90 -7.98 10.61
C TYR A 51 -14.23 -8.77 11.75
N ALA A 52 -13.27 -8.13 12.41
CA ALA A 52 -12.65 -8.62 13.65
C ALA A 52 -12.16 -7.45 14.51
N GLN A 53 -12.41 -7.50 15.81
CA GLN A 53 -12.25 -6.37 16.75
C GLN A 53 -10.83 -5.76 16.81
N HIS A 54 -9.79 -6.53 16.48
CA HIS A 54 -8.38 -6.07 16.50
C HIS A 54 -7.75 -5.96 15.12
N LYS A 55 -8.57 -5.96 14.06
CA LYS A 55 -8.10 -5.89 12.68
C LYS A 55 -8.88 -4.85 11.91
N CYS A 56 -8.17 -3.86 11.40
CA CYS A 56 -8.71 -2.94 10.42
C CYS A 56 -8.74 -3.60 9.04
N ARG A 57 -9.93 -3.79 8.49
CA ARG A 57 -10.14 -4.28 7.13
C ARG A 57 -9.72 -3.23 6.10
N PRO A 58 -9.04 -3.65 5.02
CA PRO A 58 -8.82 -2.79 3.87
C PRO A 58 -10.15 -2.30 3.29
N VAL A 59 -10.15 -1.11 2.71
CA VAL A 59 -11.28 -0.57 1.94
C VAL A 59 -10.95 -0.65 0.46
N ILE A 60 -11.87 -1.17 -0.33
CA ILE A 60 -11.88 -0.96 -1.78
C ILE A 60 -12.73 0.25 -2.10
N VAL A 61 -12.22 1.14 -2.96
CA VAL A 61 -12.95 2.32 -3.43
C VAL A 61 -12.86 2.34 -4.94
N LYS A 62 -14.01 2.34 -5.61
CA LYS A 62 -14.14 2.50 -7.06
C LYS A 62 -14.64 3.91 -7.34
N PHE A 63 -13.92 4.65 -8.19
CA PHE A 63 -14.30 6.01 -8.57
C PHE A 63 -15.10 6.00 -9.87
N VAL A 64 -16.02 6.96 -10.03
CA VAL A 64 -16.74 7.16 -11.29
C VAL A 64 -15.77 7.45 -12.44
N ARG A 65 -14.76 8.30 -12.17
CA ARG A 65 -13.76 8.73 -13.17
C ARG A 65 -12.39 8.14 -12.87
N ARG A 66 -11.76 7.57 -13.89
CA ARG A 66 -10.36 7.11 -13.84
C ARG A 66 -9.38 8.23 -13.46
N GLN A 67 -9.66 9.45 -13.90
CA GLN A 67 -8.82 10.61 -13.61
C GLN A 67 -8.74 10.90 -12.11
N THR A 68 -9.85 10.77 -11.38
CA THR A 68 -9.91 10.91 -9.92
C THR A 68 -8.94 9.95 -9.23
N LYS A 69 -8.96 8.67 -9.63
CA LYS A 69 -8.00 7.67 -9.14
C LYS A 69 -6.55 8.10 -9.39
N ILE A 70 -6.23 8.56 -10.61
CA ILE A 70 -4.87 8.98 -10.98
C ILE A 70 -4.41 10.16 -10.12
N GLU A 71 -5.29 11.14 -9.89
CA GLU A 71 -5.01 12.32 -9.07
C GLU A 71 -4.68 11.94 -7.62
N ILE A 72 -5.49 11.05 -7.04
CA ILE A 72 -5.29 10.50 -5.69
C ILE A 72 -3.96 9.75 -5.61
N MET A 73 -3.69 8.85 -6.57
CA MET A 73 -2.45 8.06 -6.59
C MET A 73 -1.18 8.93 -6.70
N LYS A 74 -1.23 10.05 -7.42
CA LYS A 74 -0.11 11.01 -7.49
C LYS A 74 0.20 11.67 -6.14
N ARG A 75 -0.83 11.87 -5.31
CA ARG A 75 -0.72 12.49 -3.98
C ARG A 75 -0.50 11.49 -2.85
N ALA A 76 -0.70 10.19 -3.08
CA ALA A 76 -0.52 9.14 -2.07
C ALA A 76 0.86 9.15 -1.38
N LYS A 77 1.89 9.71 -2.02
CA LYS A 77 3.22 9.95 -1.40
C LYS A 77 3.17 10.83 -0.14
N LEU A 78 2.16 11.68 0.01
CA LEU A 78 1.94 12.53 1.18
C LEU A 78 1.57 11.73 2.43
N LEU A 79 1.16 10.47 2.27
CA LEU A 79 0.84 9.57 3.39
C LEU A 79 2.07 8.91 4.02
N LYS A 80 3.28 9.16 3.50
CA LYS A 80 4.52 8.64 4.09
C LYS A 80 4.63 9.05 5.56
N GLY A 81 4.93 8.08 6.41
CA GLY A 81 5.01 8.28 7.87
C GLY A 81 3.66 8.13 8.60
N THR A 82 2.55 7.95 7.87
CA THR A 82 1.26 7.60 8.45
C THR A 82 1.04 6.08 8.44
N VAL A 83 -0.01 5.63 9.13
CA VAL A 83 -0.47 4.23 9.10
C VAL A 83 -1.35 3.92 7.86
N ILE A 84 -1.67 4.93 7.06
CA ILE A 84 -2.57 4.82 5.91
C ILE A 84 -1.75 4.57 4.64
N PHE A 85 -2.14 3.55 3.88
CA PHE A 85 -1.53 3.25 2.59
C PHE A 85 -2.61 3.20 1.51
N ILE A 86 -2.32 3.78 0.36
CA ILE A 86 -3.16 3.74 -0.83
C ILE A 86 -2.39 3.04 -1.95
N ASN A 87 -2.98 1.98 -2.51
CA ASN A 87 -2.45 1.24 -3.64
C ASN A 87 -3.52 1.10 -4.73
N GLU A 88 -3.12 0.83 -5.97
CA GLU A 88 -4.09 0.38 -6.98
C GLU A 88 -4.70 -0.97 -6.56
N ASP A 89 -6.00 -1.14 -6.79
CA ASP A 89 -6.65 -2.44 -6.60
C ASP A 89 -6.41 -3.31 -7.85
N LEU A 90 -5.40 -4.15 -7.77
CA LEU A 90 -4.96 -5.03 -8.86
C LEU A 90 -5.73 -6.37 -8.84
N THR A 91 -5.77 -7.04 -9.98
CA THR A 91 -6.19 -8.45 -10.02
C THR A 91 -5.22 -9.30 -9.21
N ASN A 92 -5.68 -10.46 -8.72
CA ASN A 92 -4.84 -11.37 -7.95
C ASN A 92 -3.53 -11.71 -8.69
N ILE A 93 -3.62 -12.00 -9.99
CA ILE A 93 -2.45 -12.30 -10.83
C ILE A 93 -1.49 -11.10 -10.89
N ASN A 94 -2.00 -9.88 -11.14
CA ASN A 94 -1.16 -8.70 -11.23
C ASN A 94 -0.52 -8.36 -9.87
N ALA A 95 -1.26 -8.54 -8.77
CA ALA A 95 -0.75 -8.37 -7.43
C ALA A 95 0.36 -9.39 -7.11
N GLU A 96 0.17 -10.65 -7.48
CA GLU A 96 1.15 -11.72 -7.29
C GLU A 96 2.42 -11.51 -8.12
N VAL A 97 2.29 -11.11 -9.38
CA VAL A 97 3.43 -10.77 -10.23
C VAL A 97 4.17 -9.56 -9.68
N LEU A 98 3.45 -8.51 -9.25
CA LEU A 98 4.07 -7.33 -8.63
C LEU A 98 4.80 -7.69 -7.34
N ALA A 99 4.23 -8.55 -6.51
CA ALA A 99 4.89 -9.05 -5.30
C ALA A 99 6.11 -9.90 -5.64
N SER A 100 6.01 -10.77 -6.66
CA SER A 100 7.12 -11.60 -7.13
C SER A 100 8.31 -10.77 -7.60
N LEU A 101 8.05 -9.73 -8.42
CA LEU A 101 9.05 -8.77 -8.88
C LEU A 101 9.77 -8.08 -7.72
N ARG A 102 9.05 -7.73 -6.65
CA ARG A 102 9.62 -7.00 -5.52
C ARG A 102 10.39 -7.88 -4.53
N LEU A 103 10.01 -9.15 -4.42
CA LEU A 103 10.41 -9.98 -3.28
C LEU A 103 11.28 -11.18 -3.67
N LYS A 104 11.12 -11.76 -4.87
CA LYS A 104 11.85 -12.99 -5.23
C LYS A 104 13.29 -12.73 -5.63
N GLU A 105 13.58 -11.60 -6.27
CA GLU A 105 14.93 -11.26 -6.75
C GLU A 105 15.31 -9.80 -6.43
N PRO A 106 15.46 -9.43 -5.14
CA PRO A 106 15.75 -8.05 -4.72
C PRO A 106 17.13 -7.52 -5.19
N GLU A 107 18.05 -8.44 -5.48
CA GLU A 107 19.37 -8.12 -6.05
C GLU A 107 19.28 -7.78 -7.55
N LEU A 108 18.28 -8.29 -8.26
CA LEU A 108 18.10 -8.03 -9.69
C LEU A 108 17.18 -6.82 -9.93
N VAL A 109 16.11 -6.71 -9.14
CA VAL A 109 15.07 -5.70 -9.32
C VAL A 109 15.36 -4.47 -8.48
N GLU A 110 15.55 -3.32 -9.13
CA GLU A 110 15.69 -2.03 -8.45
C GLU A 110 14.31 -1.51 -7.99
N LYS A 111 13.31 -1.60 -8.86
CA LYS A 111 11.97 -1.07 -8.59
C LYS A 111 10.91 -1.78 -9.42
N ALA A 112 9.73 -1.99 -8.84
CA ALA A 112 8.54 -2.42 -9.57
C ALA A 112 7.28 -1.64 -9.12
N TRP A 113 6.47 -1.20 -10.07
CA TRP A 113 5.28 -0.38 -9.83
C TRP A 113 4.19 -0.69 -10.86
N SER A 114 2.95 -0.28 -10.53
CA SER A 114 1.78 -0.67 -11.30
C SER A 114 0.93 0.53 -11.72
N PRO A 115 1.45 1.42 -12.59
CA PRO A 115 0.68 2.57 -13.03
C PRO A 115 -0.46 2.05 -13.90
N ASP A 116 -1.66 2.33 -13.45
CA ASP A 116 -2.86 2.14 -14.22
C ASP A 116 -3.22 0.69 -14.57
N GLY A 117 -2.92 -0.21 -13.64
CA GLY A 117 -3.10 -1.66 -13.78
C GLY A 117 -2.05 -2.35 -14.65
N LYS A 118 -1.20 -1.60 -15.36
CA LYS A 118 -0.03 -2.14 -16.08
C LYS A 118 1.10 -2.37 -15.08
N LEU A 119 1.95 -3.35 -15.30
CA LEU A 119 3.09 -3.63 -14.43
C LEU A 119 4.38 -3.20 -15.11
N PHE A 120 5.26 -2.54 -14.35
CA PHE A 120 6.57 -2.12 -14.81
C PHE A 120 7.64 -2.56 -13.82
N VAL A 121 8.82 -2.86 -14.35
CA VAL A 121 10.02 -3.20 -13.61
C VAL A 121 11.20 -2.36 -14.12
N ARG A 122 12.07 -1.97 -13.20
CA ARG A 122 13.41 -1.45 -13.49
C ARG A 122 14.42 -2.39 -12.84
N TYR A 123 15.28 -2.96 -13.66
CA TYR A 123 16.37 -3.81 -13.22
C TYR A 123 17.57 -2.97 -12.81
N ARG A 124 18.34 -3.46 -11.84
CA ARG A 124 19.58 -2.79 -11.42
C ARG A 124 20.56 -2.77 -12.60
N GLY A 125 21.21 -1.62 -12.81
CA GLY A 125 22.15 -1.44 -13.93
C GLY A 125 21.50 -1.21 -15.30
N GLN A 126 20.17 -1.16 -15.39
CA GLN A 126 19.47 -0.79 -16.62
C GLN A 126 18.78 0.57 -16.47
N GLU A 127 18.91 1.42 -17.50
CA GLU A 127 18.27 2.74 -17.51
C GLU A 127 16.79 2.69 -17.90
N ARG A 128 16.40 1.72 -18.73
CA ARG A 128 15.03 1.63 -19.26
C ARG A 128 14.12 0.85 -18.33
N ASN A 129 12.90 1.37 -18.18
CA ASN A 129 11.81 0.66 -17.54
C ASN A 129 11.20 -0.33 -18.53
N GLU A 130 10.93 -1.55 -18.09
CA GLU A 130 10.27 -2.57 -18.91
C GLU A 130 8.81 -2.77 -18.45
N GLN A 131 7.87 -2.79 -19.40
CA GLN A 131 6.51 -3.22 -19.11
C GLN A 131 6.46 -4.75 -19.06
N VAL A 132 5.95 -5.31 -17.97
CA VAL A 132 5.74 -6.75 -17.83
C VAL A 132 4.47 -7.15 -18.57
N THR A 133 4.65 -7.84 -19.70
CA THR A 133 3.56 -8.37 -20.51
C THR A 133 3.00 -9.66 -19.91
N PHE A 134 1.81 -10.06 -20.36
CA PHE A 134 1.12 -11.24 -19.86
C PHE A 134 1.97 -12.53 -20.04
N ASP A 135 2.67 -12.67 -21.17
CA ASP A 135 3.52 -13.84 -21.43
C ASP A 135 4.65 -13.98 -20.41
N LYS A 136 5.13 -12.84 -19.88
CA LYS A 136 6.18 -12.79 -18.87
C LYS A 136 5.66 -13.06 -17.44
N TYR A 137 4.34 -13.10 -17.21
CA TYR A 137 3.78 -13.37 -15.88
C TYR A 137 4.18 -14.77 -15.40
N LYS A 138 4.12 -15.76 -16.30
CA LYS A 138 4.45 -17.16 -15.98
C LYS A 138 5.87 -17.31 -15.46
N LEU A 139 6.82 -16.58 -16.02
CA LEU A 139 8.22 -16.61 -15.59
C LEU A 139 8.38 -16.14 -14.14
N TRP A 140 7.68 -15.07 -13.76
CA TRP A 140 7.75 -14.51 -12.41
C TRP A 140 6.96 -15.32 -11.37
N MET A 141 5.83 -15.88 -11.77
CA MET A 141 5.04 -16.76 -10.92
C MET A 141 5.79 -18.06 -10.61
N ALA A 142 6.49 -18.63 -11.60
CA ALA A 142 7.23 -19.89 -11.46
C ALA A 142 8.47 -19.80 -10.55
N LYS A 143 9.03 -18.60 -10.33
CA LYS A 143 10.17 -18.42 -9.41
C LYS A 143 9.78 -18.84 -7.99
N SER A 144 10.69 -19.48 -7.26
CA SER A 144 10.47 -19.81 -5.85
C SER A 144 10.37 -18.54 -5.00
N TRP A 145 9.46 -18.54 -4.02
CA TRP A 145 9.49 -17.53 -2.98
C TRP A 145 10.80 -17.64 -2.19
N PRO A 146 11.43 -16.52 -1.82
CA PRO A 146 12.63 -16.56 -1.00
C PRO A 146 12.28 -17.25 0.31
N THR A 147 13.10 -18.22 0.71
CA THR A 147 12.98 -18.83 2.03
C THR A 147 13.04 -17.71 3.07
N LYS A 148 12.15 -17.73 4.08
CA LYS A 148 12.24 -16.80 5.21
C LYS A 148 13.57 -17.03 5.93
N THR A 149 14.64 -16.42 5.46
CA THR A 149 15.80 -16.18 6.29
C THR A 149 15.34 -15.13 7.28
N TYR A 150 14.99 -15.60 8.48
CA TYR A 150 14.77 -14.74 9.62
C TYR A 150 16.07 -13.97 9.83
N ALA A 151 16.15 -12.76 9.31
CA ALA A 151 17.23 -11.84 9.64
C ALA A 151 17.07 -11.51 11.13
N THR A 152 17.83 -12.21 11.96
CA THR A 152 18.07 -11.94 13.37
C THR A 152 18.76 -10.59 13.48
N ASN A 153 17.99 -9.50 13.39
CA ASN A 153 18.42 -8.15 13.73
C ASN A 153 17.31 -7.47 14.55
N LYS A 154 16.93 -8.11 15.66
CA LYS A 154 16.14 -7.50 16.74
C LYS A 154 17.00 -7.30 17.99
N THR A 155 18.14 -6.60 17.90
CA THR A 155 18.89 -6.23 19.12
C THR A 155 19.72 -4.94 19.04
N THR A 156 19.37 -3.95 18.21
CA THR A 156 20.11 -2.67 18.20
C THR A 156 19.26 -1.43 18.46
N PHE A 157 17.92 -1.52 18.46
CA PHE A 157 17.07 -0.36 18.76
C PHE A 157 16.67 -0.21 20.25
N ALA A 158 16.85 -1.26 21.06
CA ALA A 158 16.46 -1.26 22.48
C ALA A 158 17.58 -0.87 23.47
N ARG A 159 18.81 -0.62 23.00
CA ARG A 159 19.96 -0.31 23.88
C ARG A 159 20.34 1.16 23.98
N LYS A 160 19.63 2.06 23.27
CA LYS A 160 19.89 3.51 23.31
C LYS A 160 18.99 4.30 24.25
N VAL A 161 18.05 3.65 24.95
CA VAL A 161 17.09 4.31 25.85
C VAL A 161 17.33 3.96 27.34
N SER A 162 18.32 3.11 27.66
CA SER A 162 18.59 2.66 29.03
C SER A 162 19.88 3.18 29.68
N ASN A 163 20.69 4.00 28.99
CA ASN A 163 21.96 4.52 29.54
C ASN A 163 21.97 6.06 29.62
N GLY A 164 20.93 6.65 30.21
CA GLY A 164 20.82 8.11 30.37
C GLY A 164 20.06 8.51 31.62
N SER A 165 20.31 7.88 32.77
CA SER A 165 19.76 8.33 34.06
C SER A 165 20.58 7.80 35.24
N ALA A 166 20.89 8.73 36.16
CA ALA A 166 21.80 8.69 37.32
C ALA A 166 23.28 8.95 36.96
N SER A 167 24.05 9.88 37.53
CA SER A 167 23.97 10.78 38.70
C SER A 167 24.89 12.00 38.38
N ASN A 168 24.86 13.17 39.02
CA ASN A 168 25.22 13.38 40.42
C ASN A 168 24.91 14.83 40.88
N ARG A 169 24.67 14.98 42.19
CA ARG A 169 24.50 16.23 42.96
C ARG A 169 25.84 16.89 43.29
N GLN A 170 25.74 18.13 43.81
CA GLN A 170 26.70 18.92 44.60
C GLN A 170 27.80 19.58 43.75
N THR A 171 28.07 20.89 43.87
CA THR A 171 28.06 21.78 45.05
C THR A 171 27.35 23.11 44.79
#